data_AF-A0A366ZGB4-F1
#
_entry.id   AF-A0A366ZGB4-F1
#
_cell.length_a   1.000
_cell.length_b   1.000
_cell.length_c   1.000
_cell.angle_alpha   90.00
_cell.angle_beta   90.00
_cell.angle_gamma   90.00
#
_symmetry.space_group_name_H-M   'P 1'
#
loop_
_entity.id
_entity.type
_entity.pdbx_description
1 polymer ?
#
loop_
_entity_poly.entity_id
_entity_poly.type
_entity_poly.pdbx_seq_one_letter_code
_entity_poly.pdbx_strand_id
1 'polypeptide(L)'
;MLGMSADALSVAHRFTRAFNSRDVDRVLKVFTPDAVYHDLFYGRFDGHAGLRRLLEVFETRAGRCHTYREYFDRTAVLLAVGIAPAAVARIAAQRPSVQLSLLEQSPLSR
;
A
#
# COMPACT_ATOMS: atom_id res chain seq x y z
N MET A 1 6.21 -19.04 16.57
CA MET A 1 6.55 -17.65 16.18
C MET A 1 7.93 -17.69 15.54
N LEU A 2 8.02 -17.71 14.21
CA LEU A 2 9.31 -17.73 13.52
C LEU A 2 9.99 -16.38 13.74
N GLY A 3 11.11 -16.37 14.47
CA GLY A 3 11.88 -15.16 14.73
C GLY A 3 12.52 -14.67 13.42
N MET A 4 12.20 -13.44 13.02
CA MET A 4 12.87 -12.78 11.89
C MET A 4 14.35 -12.55 12.22
N SER A 5 15.24 -12.74 11.24
CA SER A 5 16.66 -12.45 11.42
C SER A 5 16.89 -10.95 11.65
N ALA A 6 18.02 -10.60 12.30
CA ALA A 6 18.42 -9.21 12.50
C ALA A 6 18.52 -8.44 11.17
N ASP A 7 18.98 -9.10 10.10
CA ASP A 7 19.03 -8.53 8.76
C ASP A 7 17.65 -8.26 8.19
N ALA A 8 16.70 -9.19 8.36
CA ALA A 8 15.33 -9.00 7.90
C ALA A 8 14.63 -7.84 8.62
N LEU A 9 14.85 -7.69 9.94
CA LEU A 9 14.33 -6.56 10.72
C LEU A 9 14.96 -5.23 10.27
N SER A 10 16.27 -5.23 10.00
CA SER A 10 16.98 -4.06 9.46
C SER A 10 16.43 -3.64 8.09
N VAL A 11 16.18 -4.60 7.19
CA VAL A 11 15.53 -4.34 5.89
C VAL A 11 14.12 -3.76 6.09
N ALA A 12 13.31 -4.33 6.99
CA ALA A 12 11.97 -3.85 7.28
C ALA A 12 11.97 -2.39 7.77
N HIS A 13 12.88 -2.03 8.69
CA HIS A 13 13.01 -0.64 9.14
C HIS A 13 13.43 0.32 8.02
N ARG A 14 14.34 -0.10 7.14
CA ARG A 14 14.74 0.71 5.96
C ARG A 14 13.57 0.88 4.99
N PHE A 15 12.80 -0.19 4.75
CA PHE A 15 11.59 -0.14 3.95
C PHE A 15 10.58 0.85 4.52
N THR A 16 10.21 0.72 5.81
CA THR A 16 9.25 1.63 6.46
C THR A 16 9.68 3.09 6.34
N ARG A 17 10.97 3.38 6.57
CA ARG A 17 11.50 4.75 6.44
C ARG A 17 11.42 5.28 5.01
N ALA A 18 11.77 4.46 4.01
CA ALA A 18 11.70 4.84 2.61
C ALA A 18 10.25 4.99 2.12
N PHE A 19 9.36 4.08 2.52
CA PHE A 19 7.95 4.11 2.15
C PHE A 19 7.26 5.36 2.72
N ASN A 20 7.52 5.68 3.99
CA ASN A 20 6.97 6.87 4.64
C ASN A 20 7.48 8.20 4.04
N SER A 21 8.60 8.20 3.31
CA SER A 21 9.06 9.42 2.63
C SER A 21 8.30 9.71 1.33
N ARG A 22 7.45 8.78 0.85
CA ARG A 22 6.68 8.91 -0.41
C ARG A 22 7.58 9.13 -1.63
N ASP A 23 8.78 8.55 -1.61
CA ASP A 23 9.77 8.61 -2.67
C ASP A 23 9.96 7.21 -3.24
N VAL A 24 9.42 6.97 -4.44
CA VAL A 24 9.45 5.64 -5.07
C VAL A 24 10.89 5.20 -5.35
N ASP A 25 11.78 6.12 -5.76
CA ASP A 25 13.20 5.79 -6.01
C ASP A 25 13.88 5.30 -4.73
N ARG A 26 13.56 5.92 -3.59
CA ARG A 26 14.09 5.53 -2.29
C ARG A 26 13.56 4.16 -1.84
N VAL A 27 12.29 3.86 -2.10
CA VAL A 27 11.70 2.54 -1.81
C VAL A 27 12.37 1.46 -2.64
N LEU A 28 12.54 1.66 -3.95
CA LEU A 28 13.14 0.69 -4.85
C LEU A 28 14.57 0.33 -4.46
N LYS A 29 15.36 1.28 -3.96
CA LYS A 29 16.73 1.04 -3.46
C LYS A 29 16.81 0.08 -2.26
N VAL A 30 15.71 -0.20 -1.58
CA VAL A 30 15.66 -1.21 -0.52
C VAL A 30 15.64 -2.64 -1.10
N PHE A 31 15.17 -2.79 -2.34
CA PHE A 31 15.05 -4.06 -3.04
C PHE A 31 16.27 -4.31 -3.94
N THR A 32 16.65 -5.58 -4.13
CA THR A 32 17.59 -5.96 -5.18
C THR A 32 17.01 -5.65 -6.57
N PRO A 33 17.83 -5.43 -7.61
CA PRO A 33 17.34 -5.11 -8.96
C PRO A 33 16.38 -6.15 -9.54
N ASP A 34 16.55 -7.41 -9.15
CA ASP A 34 15.80 -8.60 -9.56
C ASP A 34 14.69 -9.00 -8.57
N ALA A 35 14.36 -8.13 -7.60
CA ALA A 35 13.38 -8.44 -6.56
C ALA A 35 12.02 -8.85 -7.12
N VAL A 36 11.37 -9.74 -6.39
CA VAL A 36 10.05 -10.28 -6.74
C VAL A 36 9.08 -9.91 -5.64
N TYR A 37 7.95 -9.31 -6.03
CA TYR A 37 6.84 -9.08 -5.13
C TYR A 37 5.62 -9.87 -5.57
N HIS A 38 5.04 -10.60 -4.63
CA HIS A 38 3.79 -11.32 -4.81
C HIS A 38 2.70 -10.55 -4.07
N ASP A 39 1.90 -9.82 -4.84
CA ASP A 39 0.70 -9.15 -4.35
C ASP A 39 -0.47 -10.14 -4.35
N LEU A 40 -1.37 -10.01 -3.36
CA LEU A 40 -2.55 -10.87 -3.26
C LEU A 40 -3.63 -10.55 -4.31
N PHE A 41 -3.66 -9.32 -4.85
CA PHE A 41 -4.68 -8.83 -5.80
C PHE A 41 -4.15 -8.71 -7.21
N TYR A 42 -2.94 -8.17 -7.35
CA TYR A 42 -2.34 -7.80 -8.63
C TYR A 42 -1.42 -8.87 -9.19
N GLY A 43 -1.20 -9.94 -8.43
CA GLY A 43 -0.29 -11.01 -8.82
C GLY A 43 1.17 -10.59 -8.65
N ARG A 44 2.01 -11.00 -9.59
CA ARG A 44 3.46 -10.92 -9.45
C ARG A 44 4.02 -9.66 -10.12
N PHE A 45 4.95 -9.00 -9.44
CA PHE A 45 5.75 -7.90 -9.97
C PHE A 45 7.24 -8.26 -9.91
N ASP A 46 7.89 -8.12 -11.07
CA ASP A 46 9.30 -8.46 -11.24
C ASP A 46 10.18 -7.22 -11.39
N GLY A 47 11.26 -7.21 -10.62
CA GLY A 47 12.29 -6.19 -10.60
C GLY A 47 11.78 -4.80 -10.20
N HIS A 48 12.68 -3.83 -10.25
CA HIS A 48 12.34 -2.44 -9.93
C HIS A 48 11.26 -1.86 -10.84
N ALA A 49 11.20 -2.28 -12.11
CA ALA A 49 10.16 -1.82 -13.04
C ALA A 49 8.76 -2.33 -12.66
N GLY A 50 8.63 -3.59 -12.24
CA GLY A 50 7.38 -4.14 -11.73
C GLY A 50 6.96 -3.47 -10.43
N LEU A 51 7.89 -3.37 -9.47
CA LEU A 51 7.67 -2.72 -8.19
C LEU A 51 7.26 -1.24 -8.34
N ARG A 52 7.86 -0.52 -9.29
CA ARG A 52 7.48 0.87 -9.58
C ARG A 52 6.01 1.00 -9.97
N ARG A 53 5.53 0.13 -10.88
CA ARG A 53 4.12 0.13 -11.30
C ARG A 53 3.16 -0.11 -10.14
N LEU A 54 3.54 -0.97 -9.18
CA LEU A 54 2.77 -1.18 -7.96
C LEU A 54 2.77 0.07 -7.06
N LEU A 55 3.92 0.70 -6.86
CA LEU A 55 4.09 1.83 -5.94
C LEU A 55 3.53 3.15 -6.48
N GLU A 56 3.47 3.32 -7.80
CA GLU A 56 2.89 4.47 -8.49
C GLU A 56 1.37 4.40 -8.63
N VAL A 57 0.70 3.52 -7.87
CA VAL A 57 -0.75 3.60 -7.59
C VAL A 57 -1.19 5.00 -7.13
N PHE A 58 -0.25 5.77 -6.56
CA PHE A 58 -0.39 7.19 -6.34
C PHE A 58 0.00 7.99 -7.59
N GLU A 59 -0.98 8.51 -8.31
CA GLU A 59 -0.73 9.54 -9.32
C GLU A 59 -0.42 10.86 -8.60
N THR A 60 0.63 11.57 -9.00
CA THR A 60 0.99 12.87 -8.39
C THR A 60 0.83 14.02 -9.39
N ARG A 61 0.45 15.19 -8.89
CA ARG A 61 0.32 16.44 -9.67
C ARG A 61 0.77 17.61 -8.80
N ALA A 62 1.66 18.46 -9.33
CA ALA A 62 2.20 19.64 -8.64
C ALA A 62 2.73 19.35 -7.22
N GLY A 63 3.45 18.23 -7.04
CA GLY A 63 4.02 17.84 -5.75
C GLY A 63 3.01 17.33 -4.72
N ARG A 64 1.77 17.02 -5.15
CA ARG A 64 0.70 16.49 -4.29
C ARG A 64 0.13 15.19 -4.88
N CYS A 65 -0.41 14.34 -4.01
CA CYS A 65 -1.17 13.16 -4.44
C CYS A 65 -2.44 13.60 -5.20
N HIS A 66 -2.52 13.26 -6.48
CA HIS A 66 -3.66 13.55 -7.36
C HIS A 66 -4.72 12.45 -7.29
N THR A 67 -4.31 11.18 -7.21
CA THR A 67 -5.21 10.03 -7.06
C THR A 67 -4.49 8.91 -6.31
N TYR A 68 -5.19 8.25 -5.39
CA TYR A 68 -4.71 7.06 -4.69
C TYR A 68 -5.75 5.94 -4.86
N ARG A 69 -5.30 4.72 -5.19
CA ARG A 69 -6.16 3.54 -5.32
C ARG A 69 -5.59 2.36 -4.54
N GLU A 70 -5.99 2.22 -3.29
CA GLU A 70 -5.69 1.01 -2.55
C GLU A 70 -6.67 -0.10 -2.89
N TYR A 71 -6.15 -1.33 -2.93
CA TYR A 71 -6.98 -2.51 -3.03
C TYR A 71 -6.55 -3.48 -1.95
N PHE A 72 -7.53 -3.88 -1.16
CA PHE A 72 -7.33 -4.63 0.06
C PHE A 72 -8.39 -5.73 0.14
N ASP A 73 -7.99 -6.94 0.52
CA ASP A 73 -8.89 -8.08 0.71
C ASP A 73 -9.46 -7.91 2.11
N ARG A 74 -10.41 -6.99 2.20
CA ARG A 74 -11.14 -6.76 3.43
C ARG A 74 -11.84 -8.03 3.90
N THR A 75 -12.25 -8.91 3.00
CA THR A 75 -12.89 -10.17 3.36
C THR A 75 -11.91 -11.07 4.10
N ALA A 76 -10.70 -11.27 3.56
CA ALA A 76 -9.66 -12.06 4.21
C ALA A 76 -9.28 -11.52 5.59
N VAL A 77 -9.14 -10.20 5.73
CA VAL A 77 -8.79 -9.59 7.03
C VAL A 77 -9.93 -9.68 8.04
N LEU A 78 -11.18 -9.41 7.64
CA LEU A 78 -12.32 -9.53 8.54
C LEU A 78 -12.49 -10.97 9.03
N LEU A 79 -12.27 -11.96 8.17
CA LEU A 79 -12.27 -13.37 8.57
C LEU A 79 -11.12 -13.68 9.54
N ALA A 80 -9.91 -13.19 9.27
CA ALA A 80 -8.75 -13.41 10.12
C ALA A 80 -8.89 -12.82 11.53
N VAL A 81 -9.64 -11.72 11.69
CA VAL A 81 -9.93 -11.12 13.01
C VAL A 81 -11.21 -11.65 13.66
N GLY A 82 -11.80 -12.73 13.11
CA GLY A 82 -12.90 -13.48 13.73
C GLY A 82 -14.30 -12.95 13.44
N ILE A 83 -14.48 -12.07 12.44
CA ILE A 83 -15.82 -11.64 12.03
C ILE A 83 -16.53 -12.78 11.32
N ALA A 84 -17.79 -13.03 11.73
CA ALA A 84 -18.58 -14.13 11.20
C ALA A 84 -18.72 -14.07 9.66
N PRO A 85 -18.56 -15.19 8.93
CA PRO A 85 -18.62 -15.22 7.47
C PRO A 85 -19.88 -14.58 6.88
N ALA A 86 -21.05 -14.76 7.52
CA ALA A 86 -22.31 -14.14 7.07
C ALA A 86 -22.32 -12.61 7.21
N ALA A 87 -21.59 -12.05 8.18
CA ALA A 87 -21.41 -10.61 8.30
C ALA A 87 -20.42 -10.09 7.24
N VAL A 88 -19.32 -10.82 7.01
CA VAL A 88 -18.35 -10.49 5.94
C VAL A 88 -19.01 -10.52 4.56
N ALA A 89 -19.85 -11.52 4.27
CA ALA A 89 -20.59 -11.61 3.01
C ALA A 89 -21.50 -10.39 2.76
N ARG A 90 -22.21 -9.91 3.79
CA ARG A 90 -23.02 -8.69 3.69
C ARG A 90 -22.16 -7.44 3.44
N ILE A 91 -21.03 -7.34 4.12
CA ILE A 91 -20.07 -6.24 3.97
C ILE A 91 -19.44 -6.25 2.56
N ALA A 92 -19.08 -7.42 2.03
CA ALA A 92 -18.50 -7.60 0.71
C ALA A 92 -19.49 -7.34 -0.43
N ALA A 93 -20.78 -7.63 -0.23
CA ALA A 93 -21.84 -7.34 -1.19
C ALA A 93 -22.06 -5.83 -1.38
N GLN A 94 -21.78 -5.03 -0.36
CA GLN A 94 -21.68 -3.59 -0.48
C GLN A 94 -20.30 -3.28 -1.08
N ARG A 95 -20.25 -2.53 -2.20
CA ARG A 95 -19.00 -1.99 -2.76
C ARG A 95 -18.78 -0.55 -2.29
N PRO A 96 -18.44 -0.28 -1.02
CA PRO A 96 -18.10 1.07 -0.62
C PRO A 96 -16.73 1.42 -1.20
N SER A 97 -16.70 2.44 -2.05
CA SER A 97 -15.45 3.13 -2.41
C SER A 97 -15.12 4.15 -1.33
N VAL A 98 -13.90 4.11 -0.80
CA VAL A 98 -13.36 5.21 0.00
C VAL A 98 -12.64 6.15 -0.96
N GLN A 99 -13.29 7.26 -1.31
CA GLN A 99 -12.66 8.32 -2.09
C GLN A 99 -12.09 9.37 -1.13
N LEU A 100 -10.76 9.41 -1.00
CA LEU A 100 -10.09 10.44 -0.25
C LEU A 100 -9.81 11.62 -1.19
N SER A 101 -10.60 12.67 -1.06
CA SER A 101 -10.31 13.97 -1.68
C SER A 101 -9.67 14.87 -0.64
N LEU A 102 -8.48 15.42 -0.94
CA LEU A 102 -7.94 16.52 -0.15
C LEU A 102 -8.90 17.70 -0.29
N LEU A 103 -9.54 18.08 0.82
CA LEU A 103 -10.23 19.36 0.89
C LEU A 103 -9.17 20.46 0.81
N GLU A 104 -9.22 21.32 -0.21
CA GLU A 104 -8.47 22.57 -0.16
C GLU A 104 -8.98 23.34 1.05
N GLN A 105 -8.12 23.51 2.06
CA GLN A 105 -8.44 24.43 3.14
C GLN A 105 -8.40 25.83 2.55
N SER A 106 -9.53 26.52 2.55
CA SER A 106 -9.57 27.96 2.30
C SER A 106 -8.52 28.63 3.17
N PRO A 107 -7.67 29.50 2.60
CA PRO A 107 -6.72 30.24 3.42
C PRO A 107 -7.49 31.00 4.48
N LEU A 108 -7.16 30.76 5.75
CA LEU A 108 -7.67 31.56 6.88
C LEU A 108 -7.42 33.03 6.54
N SER A 109 -8.51 33.78 6.31
CA SER A 109 -8.44 35.22 6.15
C SER A 109 -7.87 35.80 7.45
N ARG A 110 -6.74 36.51 7.33
CA ARG A 110 -6.14 37.27 8.44
C ARG A 110 -7.05 38.39 8.90
#